data_AF-E8KH38-F1
#
_entry.id   AF-E8KH38-F1
#
_cell.length_a   1.000
_cell.length_b   1.000
_cell.length_c   1.000
_cell.angle_alpha   90.00
_cell.angle_beta   90.00
_cell.angle_gamma   90.00
#
_symmetry.space_group_name_H-M   'P 1'
#
loop_
_entity.id
_entity.type
_entity.pdbx_description
1 polymer ?
#
loop_
_entity_poly.entity_id
_entity_poly.type
_entity_poly.pdbx_seq_one_letter_code
_entity_poly.pdbx_strand_id
1 'polypeptide(L)'
;MELINKIKQHLADTNTSQAKLAKEAGVNAGALSAYLNGNYQGDIVKVEAKLTAYFKKKEVKVREFVEAPAFIETSTARQIFKTLEFAQIANCMATVYGMSGVGKTKAIQEFKKGRANVWLVTASPSRSSLSEILYEIALELGISDAPRRKGTLSRLIARKINSTEGLLIIDEADHLPYEALEELRIMQEEANIGLVLVGNDKVYTRMKGGISPHHEYARLWSRVPKNTSIQKTKQADTKAVA
;
A
#
# COMPACT_ATOMS: atom_id res chain seq x y z
N MET A 1 -2.93 -13.09 -37.74
CA MET A 1 -2.99 -11.64 -38.06
C MET A 1 -4.04 -10.90 -37.23
N GLU A 2 -5.26 -11.44 -37.09
CA GLU A 2 -6.34 -10.81 -36.33
C GLU A 2 -5.97 -10.52 -34.85
N LEU A 3 -5.36 -11.49 -34.15
CA LEU A 3 -4.96 -11.32 -32.76
C LEU A 3 -3.86 -10.28 -32.55
N ILE A 4 -2.89 -10.18 -33.47
CA ILE A 4 -1.82 -9.16 -33.41
C ILE A 4 -2.42 -7.76 -33.52
N ASN A 5 -3.39 -7.56 -34.42
CA ASN A 5 -4.08 -6.29 -34.57
C ASN A 5 -4.90 -5.95 -33.32
N LYS A 6 -5.64 -6.91 -32.77
CA LYS A 6 -6.37 -6.75 -31.49
C LYS A 6 -5.43 -6.34 -30.34
N ILE A 7 -4.22 -6.91 -30.27
CA ILE A 7 -3.22 -6.53 -29.25
C ILE A 7 -2.71 -5.11 -29.47
N LYS A 8 -2.33 -4.75 -30.70
CA LYS A 8 -1.83 -3.40 -31.01
C LYS A 8 -2.87 -2.33 -30.70
N GLN A 9 -4.13 -2.57 -31.07
CA GLN A 9 -5.24 -1.68 -30.77
C GLN A 9 -5.46 -1.55 -29.25
N HIS A 10 -5.51 -2.66 -28.52
CA HIS A 10 -5.64 -2.66 -27.07
C HIS A 10 -4.53 -1.86 -26.36
N LEU A 11 -3.28 -1.99 -26.83
CA LEU A 11 -2.14 -1.25 -26.26
C LEU A 11 -2.28 0.27 -26.48
N ALA A 12 -2.76 0.68 -27.66
CA ALA A 12 -3.00 2.08 -27.98
C ALA A 12 -4.17 2.65 -27.16
N ASP A 13 -5.31 1.96 -27.13
CA ASP A 13 -6.53 2.43 -26.46
C ASP A 13 -6.35 2.59 -24.94
N THR A 14 -5.53 1.72 -24.32
CA THR A 14 -5.37 1.68 -22.86
C THR A 14 -4.07 2.28 -22.36
N ASN A 15 -3.24 2.84 -23.25
CA ASN A 15 -1.88 3.32 -22.96
C ASN A 15 -1.06 2.32 -22.09
N THR A 16 -1.28 1.02 -22.32
CA THR A 16 -0.66 -0.06 -21.55
C THR A 16 0.63 -0.48 -22.23
N SER A 17 1.71 -0.69 -21.45
CA SER A 17 2.98 -1.17 -22.01
C SER A 17 2.91 -2.64 -22.40
N GLN A 18 3.66 -3.03 -23.43
CA GLN A 18 3.78 -4.44 -23.84
C GLN A 18 4.26 -5.34 -22.69
N ALA A 19 5.17 -4.84 -21.85
CA ALA A 19 5.67 -5.57 -20.68
C ALA A 19 4.55 -5.86 -19.66
N LYS A 20 3.66 -4.89 -19.43
CA LYS A 20 2.51 -5.08 -18.55
C LYS A 20 1.53 -6.10 -19.14
N LEU A 21 1.22 -6.03 -20.44
CA LEU A 21 0.36 -7.01 -21.10
C LEU A 21 0.95 -8.42 -21.04
N ALA A 22 2.25 -8.57 -21.34
CA ALA A 22 2.95 -9.85 -21.28
C ALA A 22 2.81 -10.48 -19.88
N LYS A 23 3.04 -9.69 -18.83
CA LYS A 23 2.87 -10.13 -17.44
C LYS A 23 1.43 -10.54 -17.13
N GLU A 24 0.45 -9.72 -17.51
CA GLU A 24 -0.98 -10.02 -17.27
C GLU A 24 -1.48 -11.27 -18.04
N ALA A 25 -0.95 -11.50 -19.25
CA ALA A 25 -1.26 -12.68 -20.06
C ALA A 25 -0.41 -13.91 -19.70
N GLY A 26 0.57 -13.79 -18.80
CA GLY A 26 1.48 -14.88 -18.44
C GLY A 26 2.42 -15.30 -19.59
N VAL A 27 2.77 -14.36 -20.48
CA VAL A 27 3.68 -14.53 -21.61
C VAL A 27 5.01 -13.85 -21.28
N ASN A 28 6.13 -14.42 -21.72
CA ASN A 28 7.43 -13.76 -21.59
C ASN A 28 7.46 -12.48 -22.45
N ALA A 29 8.01 -11.38 -21.93
CA ALA A 29 8.03 -10.09 -22.64
C ALA A 29 8.75 -10.15 -24.01
N GLY A 30 9.87 -10.88 -24.09
CA GLY A 30 10.58 -11.12 -25.34
C GLY A 30 9.77 -11.97 -26.31
N ALA A 31 9.07 -12.99 -25.82
CA ALA A 31 8.18 -13.81 -26.65
C ALA A 31 7.00 -13.01 -27.22
N LEU A 32 6.39 -12.12 -26.42
CA LEU A 32 5.33 -11.24 -26.91
C LEU A 32 5.84 -10.25 -27.96
N SER A 33 6.99 -9.60 -27.69
CA SER A 33 7.61 -8.66 -28.64
C SER A 33 7.94 -9.35 -29.97
N ALA A 34 8.56 -10.53 -29.91
CA ALA A 34 8.87 -11.32 -31.09
C ALA A 34 7.62 -11.76 -31.87
N TYR A 35 6.56 -12.15 -31.15
CA TYR A 35 5.30 -12.55 -31.76
C TYR A 35 4.61 -11.38 -32.47
N LEU A 36 4.59 -10.18 -31.86
CA LEU A 36 4.03 -8.97 -32.45
C LEU A 36 4.79 -8.48 -33.69
N ASN A 37 6.09 -8.79 -33.76
CA ASN A 37 6.97 -8.48 -34.89
C ASN A 37 7.01 -9.59 -35.95
N GLY A 38 6.29 -10.70 -35.74
CA GLY A 38 6.22 -11.82 -36.67
C GLY A 38 7.50 -12.67 -36.77
N ASN A 39 8.43 -12.54 -35.81
CA ASN A 39 9.72 -13.24 -35.83
C ASN A 39 9.86 -14.29 -34.69
N TYR A 40 8.76 -14.60 -33.99
CA TYR A 40 8.76 -15.61 -32.94
C TYR A 40 8.85 -17.03 -33.52
N GLN A 41 9.94 -17.73 -33.21
CA GLN A 41 10.23 -19.10 -33.66
C GLN A 41 9.78 -20.19 -32.67
N GLY A 42 9.13 -19.80 -31.57
CA GLY A 42 8.66 -20.73 -30.54
C GLY A 42 7.26 -21.26 -30.82
N ASP A 43 6.63 -21.79 -29.77
CA ASP A 43 5.25 -22.30 -29.82
C ASP A 43 4.24 -21.15 -29.90
N ILE A 44 3.89 -20.77 -31.13
CA ILE A 44 2.92 -19.72 -31.43
C ILE A 44 1.55 -20.07 -30.84
N VAL A 45 1.11 -21.33 -30.96
CA VAL A 45 -0.21 -21.79 -30.49
C VAL A 45 -0.36 -21.54 -28.99
N LYS A 46 0.69 -21.84 -28.21
CA LYS A 46 0.69 -21.61 -26.75
C LYS A 46 0.67 -20.12 -26.38
N VAL A 47 1.35 -19.27 -27.15
CA VAL A 47 1.32 -17.81 -26.95
C VAL A 47 -0.06 -17.25 -27.28
N GLU A 48 -0.64 -17.64 -28.42
CA GLU A 48 -1.97 -17.22 -28.84
C GLU A 48 -3.06 -17.68 -27.85
N ALA A 49 -2.96 -18.90 -27.31
CA ALA A 49 -3.91 -19.41 -26.32
C ALA A 49 -3.92 -18.55 -25.04
N LYS A 50 -2.74 -18.16 -24.55
CA LYS A 50 -2.61 -17.28 -23.37
C LYS A 50 -3.15 -15.88 -23.63
N LEU A 51 -2.85 -15.31 -24.79
CA LEU A 51 -3.34 -13.99 -25.19
C LEU A 51 -4.86 -13.98 -25.39
N THR A 52 -5.41 -15.04 -25.97
CA THR A 52 -6.86 -15.21 -26.14
C THR A 52 -7.55 -15.35 -24.78
N ALA A 53 -6.99 -16.14 -23.85
CA ALA A 53 -7.50 -16.24 -22.49
C ALA A 53 -7.48 -14.90 -21.74
N TYR A 54 -6.43 -14.09 -21.93
CA TYR A 54 -6.34 -12.74 -21.40
C TYR A 54 -7.49 -11.85 -21.87
N PHE A 55 -7.76 -11.80 -23.18
CA PHE A 55 -8.86 -10.99 -23.73
C PHE A 55 -10.23 -11.50 -23.28
N LYS A 56 -10.44 -12.82 -23.26
CA LYS A 56 -11.69 -13.42 -22.77
C LYS A 56 -11.95 -13.02 -21.30
N LYS A 57 -10.91 -13.04 -20.46
CA LYS A 57 -10.99 -12.58 -19.06
C LYS A 57 -11.36 -11.09 -18.96
N LYS A 58 -10.84 -10.23 -19.84
CA LYS A 58 -11.20 -8.81 -19.88
C LYS A 58 -12.62 -8.58 -20.37
N GLU A 59 -13.07 -9.30 -21.40
CA GLU A 59 -14.45 -9.19 -21.90
C GLU A 59 -15.48 -9.60 -20.84
N VAL A 60 -15.23 -10.69 -20.11
CA VAL A 60 -16.05 -11.09 -18.96
C VAL A 60 -16.05 -9.99 -17.90
N LYS A 61 -14.88 -9.41 -17.59
CA LYS A 61 -14.77 -8.32 -16.62
C LYS A 61 -15.60 -7.10 -17.03
N VAL A 62 -15.59 -6.70 -18.29
CA VAL A 62 -16.36 -5.54 -18.78
C VAL A 62 -17.86 -5.83 -18.85
N ARG A 63 -18.26 -7.06 -19.20
CA ARG A 63 -19.67 -7.46 -19.31
C ARG A 63 -20.34 -7.64 -17.95
N GLU A 64 -19.65 -8.25 -17.00
CA GLU A 64 -20.20 -8.60 -15.69
C GLU A 64 -20.01 -7.51 -14.65
N PHE A 65 -19.02 -6.63 -14.83
CA PHE A 65 -18.74 -5.52 -13.94
C PHE A 65 -18.83 -4.22 -14.73
N VAL A 66 -19.93 -3.48 -14.54
CA VAL A 66 -19.96 -2.03 -14.83
C VAL A 66 -18.69 -1.45 -14.21
N GLU A 67 -17.93 -0.61 -14.93
CA GLU A 67 -16.72 0.00 -14.39
C GLU A 67 -17.07 0.75 -13.08
N ALA A 68 -16.92 0.04 -11.97
CA ALA A 68 -17.14 0.60 -10.66
C ALA A 68 -16.15 1.77 -10.52
N PRO A 69 -16.57 2.90 -9.91
CA PRO A 69 -15.64 3.99 -9.64
C PRO A 69 -14.36 3.42 -9.01
N ALA A 70 -13.20 3.84 -9.51
CA ALA A 70 -11.91 3.29 -9.07
C ALA A 70 -11.73 3.36 -7.54
N PHE A 71 -12.42 4.33 -6.93
CA PHE A 71 -12.65 4.47 -5.50
C PHE A 71 -13.96 5.25 -5.25
N ILE A 72 -14.72 4.84 -4.24
CA ILE A 72 -15.88 5.58 -3.76
C ILE A 72 -15.51 6.23 -2.43
N GLU A 73 -15.57 7.55 -2.38
CA GLU A 73 -15.21 8.30 -1.19
C GLU A 73 -16.30 8.21 -0.12
N THR A 74 -16.15 7.21 0.75
CA THR A 74 -17.06 6.98 1.86
C THR A 74 -16.84 8.00 2.99
N SER A 75 -17.78 8.06 3.95
CA SER A 75 -17.59 8.90 5.14
C SER A 75 -16.44 8.40 6.02
N THR A 76 -16.20 7.08 6.03
CA THR A 76 -15.03 6.46 6.65
C THR A 76 -13.73 6.87 5.95
N ALA A 77 -13.68 6.83 4.62
CA ALA A 77 -12.52 7.29 3.86
C ALA A 77 -12.16 8.74 4.18
N ARG A 78 -13.15 9.65 4.18
CA ARG A 78 -12.96 11.06 4.57
C ARG A 78 -12.39 11.23 5.97
N GLN A 79 -12.88 10.44 6.92
CA GLN A 79 -12.39 10.48 8.29
C GLN A 79 -10.92 10.05 8.38
N ILE A 80 -10.54 9.01 7.63
CA ILE A 80 -9.16 8.54 7.53
C ILE A 80 -8.28 9.60 6.87
N PHE A 81 -8.72 10.20 5.75
CA PHE A 81 -7.96 11.24 5.03
C PHE A 81 -7.65 12.43 5.94
N LYS A 82 -8.64 12.93 6.70
CA LYS A 82 -8.42 14.01 7.67
C LYS A 82 -7.36 13.67 8.73
N THR A 83 -7.20 12.40 9.08
CA THR A 83 -6.18 11.96 10.04
C THR A 83 -4.81 11.87 9.41
N LEU A 84 -4.72 11.35 8.18
CA LEU A 84 -3.49 11.34 7.39
C LEU A 84 -3.00 12.78 7.12
N GLU A 85 -3.87 13.66 6.67
CA GLU A 85 -3.56 15.08 6.42
C GLU A 85 -3.09 15.80 7.68
N PHE A 86 -3.77 15.59 8.81
CA PHE A 86 -3.36 16.17 10.08
C PHE A 86 -1.96 15.70 10.49
N ALA A 87 -1.69 14.40 10.42
CA ALA A 87 -0.39 13.84 10.79
C ALA A 87 0.73 14.37 9.89
N GLN A 88 0.46 14.52 8.59
CA GLN A 88 1.40 15.08 7.63
C GLN A 88 1.68 16.56 7.91
N ILE A 89 0.64 17.39 8.07
CA ILE A 89 0.79 18.84 8.28
C ILE A 89 1.45 19.14 9.63
N ALA A 90 1.05 18.41 10.68
CA ALA A 90 1.58 18.61 12.03
C ALA A 90 2.90 17.88 12.28
N ASN A 91 3.43 17.15 11.31
CA ASN A 91 4.61 16.27 11.44
C ASN A 91 4.58 15.47 12.74
N CYS A 92 3.45 14.80 12.98
CA CYS A 92 3.22 14.08 14.22
C CYS A 92 2.78 12.65 13.97
N MET A 93 2.84 11.85 15.04
CA MET A 93 2.30 10.51 15.04
C MET A 93 0.77 10.54 15.19
N ALA A 94 0.05 9.74 14.42
CA ALA A 94 -1.38 9.51 14.59
C ALA A 94 -1.74 8.03 14.40
N THR A 95 -2.94 7.63 14.83
CA THR A 95 -3.43 6.28 14.59
C THR A 95 -4.82 6.21 14.00
N VAL A 96 -5.03 5.18 13.18
CA VAL A 96 -6.32 4.78 12.63
C VAL A 96 -6.54 3.31 12.96
N TYR A 97 -7.50 3.01 13.81
CA TYR A 97 -7.75 1.63 14.25
C TYR A 97 -9.24 1.28 14.20
N GLY A 98 -9.56 0.00 14.10
CA GLY A 98 -10.93 -0.47 14.09
C GLY A 98 -11.08 -1.88 13.51
N MET A 99 -12.33 -2.30 13.30
CA MET A 99 -12.62 -3.64 12.77
C MET A 99 -12.01 -3.89 11.39
N SER A 100 -11.74 -5.16 11.07
CA SER A 100 -11.37 -5.56 9.71
C SER A 100 -12.56 -5.36 8.75
N GLY A 101 -12.27 -5.10 7.48
CA GLY A 101 -13.30 -4.93 6.44
C GLY A 101 -13.99 -3.56 6.37
N VAL A 102 -13.62 -2.60 7.23
CA VAL A 102 -14.21 -1.22 7.22
C VAL A 102 -13.59 -0.28 6.18
N GLY A 103 -12.69 -0.77 5.32
CA GLY A 103 -12.11 0.00 4.22
C GLY A 103 -10.84 0.80 4.54
N LYS A 104 -10.16 0.55 5.67
CA LYS A 104 -8.93 1.27 6.06
C LYS A 104 -7.82 1.18 5.01
N THR A 105 -7.43 -0.03 4.64
CA THR A 105 -6.39 -0.31 3.63
C THR A 105 -6.72 0.32 2.29
N LYS A 106 -7.98 0.26 1.85
CA LYS A 106 -8.39 0.86 0.58
C LYS A 106 -8.33 2.39 0.63
N ALA A 107 -8.69 3.00 1.77
CA ALA A 107 -8.58 4.44 1.97
C ALA A 107 -7.12 4.90 1.93
N ILE A 108 -6.21 4.31 2.71
CA ILE A 108 -4.80 4.74 2.70
C ILE A 108 -4.10 4.54 1.35
N GLN A 109 -4.46 3.47 0.62
CA GLN A 109 -4.00 3.26 -0.75
C GLN A 109 -4.49 4.36 -1.68
N GLU A 110 -5.75 4.78 -1.56
CA GLU A 110 -6.28 5.89 -2.32
C GLU A 110 -5.61 7.21 -1.95
N PHE A 111 -5.39 7.46 -0.66
CA PHE A 111 -4.73 8.67 -0.19
C PHE A 111 -3.32 8.81 -0.78
N LYS A 112 -2.55 7.73 -0.86
CA LYS A 112 -1.22 7.75 -1.48
C LYS A 112 -1.24 8.13 -2.97
N LYS A 113 -2.30 7.80 -3.72
CA LYS A 113 -2.33 8.04 -5.17
C LYS A 113 -2.20 9.52 -5.49
N GLY A 114 -1.27 9.84 -6.39
CA GLY A 114 -1.06 11.21 -6.88
C GLY A 114 -0.44 12.17 -5.87
N ARG A 115 -0.04 11.71 -4.68
CA ARG A 115 0.64 12.53 -3.67
C ARG A 115 2.13 12.19 -3.62
N ALA A 116 2.97 13.22 -3.66
CA ALA A 116 4.41 13.08 -3.43
C ALA A 116 4.70 12.87 -1.94
N ASN A 117 5.81 12.20 -1.64
CA ASN A 117 6.31 11.98 -0.26
C ASN A 117 5.30 11.32 0.69
N VAL A 118 4.41 10.47 0.15
CA VAL A 118 3.55 9.58 0.93
C VAL A 118 4.00 8.15 0.71
N TRP A 119 4.50 7.53 1.77
CA TRP A 119 5.03 6.16 1.76
C TRP A 119 4.08 5.24 2.50
N LEU A 120 3.77 4.10 1.90
CA LEU A 120 2.86 3.11 2.46
C LEU A 120 3.56 1.76 2.56
N VAL A 121 3.69 1.26 3.79
CA VAL A 121 4.25 -0.05 4.08
C VAL A 121 3.20 -0.89 4.80
N THR A 122 3.06 -2.17 4.41
CA THR A 122 2.13 -3.10 5.06
C THR A 122 2.90 -4.15 5.84
N ALA A 123 2.79 -4.07 7.17
CA ALA A 123 3.36 -5.06 8.07
C ALA A 123 2.62 -6.41 7.92
N SER A 124 3.33 -7.49 8.23
CA SER A 124 2.78 -8.84 8.28
C SER A 124 3.60 -9.66 9.28
N PRO A 125 3.17 -10.86 9.69
CA PRO A 125 3.97 -11.70 10.59
C PRO A 125 5.40 -11.96 10.10
N SER A 126 5.63 -12.00 8.78
CA SER A 126 6.96 -12.16 8.18
C SER A 126 7.70 -10.86 7.98
N ARG A 127 7.01 -9.71 8.05
CA ARG A 127 7.54 -8.36 7.80
C ARG A 127 7.36 -7.42 9.00
N SER A 128 7.34 -7.97 10.21
CA SER A 128 7.05 -7.20 11.42
C SER A 128 8.25 -6.96 12.31
N SER A 129 9.32 -7.76 12.21
CA SER A 129 10.53 -7.51 12.99
C SER A 129 11.11 -6.14 12.65
N LEU A 130 11.87 -5.54 13.58
CA LEU A 130 12.48 -4.22 13.35
C LEU A 130 13.30 -4.19 12.05
N SER A 131 14.11 -5.21 11.79
CA SER A 131 14.92 -5.26 10.57
C SER A 131 14.07 -5.35 9.31
N GLU A 132 13.01 -6.17 9.33
CA GLU A 132 12.14 -6.37 8.17
C GLU A 132 11.31 -5.13 7.87
N ILE A 133 10.72 -4.48 8.88
CA ILE A 133 9.90 -3.28 8.64
C ILE A 133 10.76 -2.11 8.13
N LEU A 134 11.98 -1.95 8.65
CA LEU A 134 12.93 -0.97 8.12
C LEU A 134 13.29 -1.29 6.67
N TYR A 135 13.47 -2.56 6.34
CA TYR A 135 13.80 -2.97 4.98
C TYR A 135 12.65 -2.67 4.00
N GLU A 136 11.40 -2.95 4.39
CA GLU A 136 10.22 -2.60 3.60
C GLU A 136 10.09 -1.08 3.39
N ILE A 137 10.38 -0.28 4.42
CA ILE A 137 10.41 1.19 4.29
C ILE A 137 11.50 1.63 3.30
N ALA A 138 12.68 1.01 3.35
CA ALA A 138 13.76 1.33 2.41
C ALA A 138 13.38 1.00 0.95
N LEU A 139 12.73 -0.14 0.71
CA LEU A 139 12.22 -0.50 -0.61
C LEU A 139 11.16 0.48 -1.11
N GLU A 140 10.22 0.87 -0.25
CA GLU A 140 9.18 1.85 -0.55
C GLU A 140 9.77 3.25 -0.87
N LEU A 141 10.92 3.57 -0.29
CA LEU A 141 11.70 4.79 -0.61
C LEU A 141 12.54 4.67 -1.89
N GLY A 142 12.52 3.53 -2.57
CA GLY A 142 13.32 3.26 -3.77
C GLY A 142 14.79 2.94 -3.48
N ILE A 143 15.12 2.52 -2.26
CA ILE A 143 16.49 2.12 -1.87
C ILE A 143 16.64 0.62 -2.15
N SER A 144 17.18 0.27 -3.31
CA SER A 144 17.33 -1.13 -3.75
C SER A 144 18.49 -1.88 -3.13
N ASP A 145 19.56 -1.19 -2.68
CA ASP A 145 20.74 -1.78 -2.05
C ASP A 145 20.81 -1.36 -0.56
N ALA A 146 19.77 -1.74 0.17
CA ALA A 146 19.61 -1.36 1.57
C ALA A 146 20.57 -2.15 2.49
N PRO A 147 21.31 -1.47 3.39
CA PRO A 147 22.19 -2.13 4.35
C PRO A 147 21.45 -3.13 5.24
N ARG A 148 22.05 -4.29 5.53
CA ARG A 148 21.44 -5.31 6.41
C ARG A 148 21.45 -4.95 7.91
N ARG A 149 22.33 -4.05 8.33
CA ARG A 149 22.47 -3.69 9.76
C ARG A 149 21.42 -2.65 10.14
N LYS A 150 20.53 -2.99 11.08
CA LYS A 150 19.39 -2.15 11.52
C LYS A 150 19.74 -0.69 11.78
N GLY A 151 20.80 -0.41 12.54
CA GLY A 151 21.17 0.98 12.86
C GLY A 151 21.68 1.79 11.65
N THR A 152 22.36 1.15 10.69
CA THR A 152 22.77 1.82 9.45
C THR A 152 21.57 2.05 8.55
N LEU A 153 20.66 1.07 8.47
CA LEU A 153 19.44 1.14 7.67
C LEU A 153 18.49 2.24 8.18
N SER A 154 18.23 2.26 9.48
CA SER A 154 17.39 3.28 10.14
C SER A 154 17.89 4.70 9.85
N ARG A 155 19.19 4.96 10.04
CA ARG A 155 19.80 6.27 9.71
C ARG A 155 19.74 6.62 8.23
N LEU A 156 19.90 5.63 7.34
CA LEU A 156 19.79 5.85 5.90
C LEU A 156 18.37 6.30 5.53
N ILE A 157 17.37 5.64 6.08
CA ILE A 157 15.95 5.97 5.90
C ILE A 157 15.67 7.37 6.46
N ALA A 158 16.04 7.63 7.72
CA ALA A 158 15.83 8.93 8.37
C ALA A 158 16.42 10.07 7.53
N ARG A 159 17.66 9.94 7.04
CA ARG A 159 18.28 10.93 6.15
C ARG A 159 17.54 11.14 4.84
N LYS A 160 16.94 10.10 4.28
CA LYS A 160 16.23 10.15 2.99
C LYS A 160 14.89 10.88 3.11
N ILE A 161 14.21 10.75 4.25
CA ILE A 161 12.89 11.33 4.50
C ILE A 161 12.95 12.61 5.34
N ASN A 162 14.12 12.97 5.87
CA ASN A 162 14.30 14.17 6.68
C ASN A 162 13.88 15.43 5.91
N SER A 163 13.07 16.27 6.57
CA SER A 163 12.64 17.58 6.04
C SER A 163 11.90 17.52 4.70
N THR A 164 11.31 16.37 4.36
CA THR A 164 10.46 16.25 3.16
C THR A 164 9.01 16.67 3.42
N GLU A 165 8.65 16.93 4.68
CA GLU A 165 7.26 17.12 5.16
C GLU A 165 6.35 15.97 4.66
N GLY A 166 6.94 14.78 4.64
CA GLY A 166 6.32 13.58 4.10
C GLY A 166 5.39 12.89 5.10
N LEU A 167 4.79 11.80 4.67
CA LEU A 167 3.94 10.96 5.50
C LEU A 167 4.32 9.51 5.32
N LEU A 168 4.74 8.86 6.41
CA LEU A 168 4.92 7.42 6.48
C LEU A 168 3.65 6.78 7.05
N ILE A 169 3.05 5.87 6.30
CA ILE A 169 1.87 5.10 6.71
C ILE A 169 2.28 3.64 6.88
N ILE A 170 2.04 3.08 8.06
CA ILE A 170 2.22 1.65 8.32
C ILE A 170 0.86 0.99 8.47
N ASP A 171 0.48 0.19 7.47
CA ASP A 171 -0.72 -0.66 7.51
C ASP A 171 -0.46 -1.97 8.25
N GLU A 172 -1.52 -2.54 8.82
CA GLU A 172 -1.50 -3.74 9.66
C GLU A 172 -0.49 -3.66 10.82
N ALA A 173 -0.40 -2.49 11.45
CA ALA A 173 0.55 -2.18 12.52
C ALA A 173 0.37 -3.04 13.79
N ASP A 174 -0.72 -3.80 13.94
CA ASP A 174 -0.87 -4.78 15.04
C ASP A 174 0.11 -5.95 14.98
N HIS A 175 0.74 -6.17 13.83
CA HIS A 175 1.82 -7.14 13.72
C HIS A 175 3.14 -6.64 14.30
N LEU A 176 3.32 -5.32 14.46
CA LEU A 176 4.60 -4.76 14.90
C LEU A 176 4.87 -5.02 16.39
N PRO A 177 6.09 -5.47 16.75
CA PRO A 177 6.54 -5.50 18.13
C PRO A 177 6.85 -4.09 18.64
N TYR A 178 6.97 -3.95 19.97
CA TYR A 178 7.32 -2.68 20.62
C TYR A 178 8.61 -2.05 20.05
N GLU A 179 9.68 -2.86 19.88
CA GLU A 179 10.97 -2.38 19.39
C GLU A 179 10.83 -1.67 18.03
N ALA A 180 10.00 -2.21 17.14
CA ALA A 180 9.72 -1.59 15.84
C ALA A 180 8.95 -0.28 16.00
N LEU A 181 7.92 -0.26 16.84
CA LEU A 181 7.11 0.94 17.09
C LEU A 181 7.93 2.09 17.70
N GLU A 182 8.81 1.79 18.65
CA GLU A 182 9.67 2.79 19.28
C GLU A 182 10.72 3.33 18.31
N GLU A 183 11.35 2.49 17.48
CA GLU A 183 12.27 2.98 16.44
C GLU A 183 11.54 3.88 15.44
N LEU A 184 10.34 3.50 14.98
CA LEU A 184 9.55 4.32 14.04
C LEU A 184 9.16 5.67 14.66
N ARG A 185 8.83 5.71 15.96
CA ARG A 185 8.58 6.97 16.67
C ARG A 185 9.83 7.85 16.70
N ILE A 186 10.99 7.29 17.07
CA ILE A 186 12.25 8.03 17.13
C ILE A 186 12.60 8.58 15.74
N MET A 187 12.47 7.75 14.71
CA MET A 187 12.71 8.15 13.32
C MET A 187 11.77 9.26 12.86
N GLN A 188 10.48 9.20 13.24
CA GLN A 188 9.51 10.25 12.94
C GLN A 188 9.92 11.59 13.55
N GLU A 189 10.31 11.60 14.82
CA GLU A 189 10.78 12.79 15.54
C GLU A 189 12.10 13.32 14.95
N GLU A 190 13.04 12.44 14.62
CA GLU A 190 14.33 12.80 14.01
C GLU A 190 14.17 13.41 12.62
N ALA A 191 13.31 12.83 11.78
CA ALA A 191 13.11 13.26 10.40
C ALA A 191 12.07 14.38 10.23
N ASN A 192 11.30 14.69 11.29
CA ASN A 192 10.22 15.67 11.30
C ASN A 192 9.21 15.45 10.15
N ILE A 193 8.63 14.25 10.10
CA ILE A 193 7.59 13.86 9.13
C ILE A 193 6.31 13.43 9.84
N GLY A 194 5.21 13.24 9.12
CA GLY A 194 4.04 12.54 9.64
C GLY A 194 4.25 11.03 9.74
N LEU A 195 3.73 10.38 10.78
CA LEU A 195 3.66 8.92 10.92
C LEU A 195 2.25 8.49 11.25
N VAL A 196 1.67 7.57 10.49
CA VAL A 196 0.35 7.01 10.80
C VAL A 196 0.40 5.50 10.90
N LEU A 197 0.02 4.99 12.08
CA LEU A 197 -0.17 3.57 12.30
C LEU A 197 -1.63 3.19 12.05
N VAL A 198 -1.84 2.25 11.14
CA VAL A 198 -3.15 1.74 10.76
C VAL A 198 -3.24 0.27 11.14
N GLY A 199 -4.31 -0.14 11.82
CA GLY A 199 -4.46 -1.55 12.22
C GLY A 199 -5.79 -1.88 12.89
N ASN A 200 -5.83 -3.01 13.58
CA ASN A 200 -7.02 -3.44 14.32
C ASN A 200 -7.13 -2.86 15.74
N ASP A 201 -8.24 -3.10 16.43
CA ASP A 201 -8.44 -2.67 17.82
C ASP A 201 -7.47 -3.29 18.82
N LYS A 202 -6.80 -4.42 18.47
CA LYS A 202 -5.78 -5.03 19.34
C LYS A 202 -4.54 -4.14 19.44
N VAL A 203 -4.20 -3.37 18.40
CA VAL A 203 -3.21 -2.27 18.46
C VAL A 203 -3.54 -1.39 19.66
N TYR A 204 -4.76 -0.85 19.68
CA TYR A 204 -5.21 0.11 20.69
C TYR A 204 -5.35 -0.52 22.08
N THR A 205 -5.82 -1.77 22.16
CA THR A 205 -6.09 -2.44 23.45
C THR A 205 -4.81 -2.88 24.15
N ARG A 206 -3.80 -3.35 23.40
CA ARG A 206 -2.45 -3.59 23.93
C ARG A 206 -1.79 -2.28 24.39
N MET A 207 -2.07 -1.18 23.69
CA MET A 207 -1.51 0.14 23.97
C MET A 207 -2.17 0.89 25.12
N LYS A 208 -3.44 0.61 25.45
CA LYS A 208 -4.18 1.22 26.59
C LYS A 208 -3.99 0.53 27.94
N GLY A 209 -3.27 -0.59 28.00
CA GLY A 209 -2.98 -1.29 29.26
C GLY A 209 -4.12 -2.20 29.76
N GLY A 210 -4.43 -3.27 29.02
CA GLY A 210 -5.19 -4.41 29.58
C GLY A 210 -4.42 -5.15 30.70
N ILE A 211 -4.82 -6.40 31.03
CA ILE A 211 -4.49 -7.24 32.22
C ILE A 211 -3.00 -7.26 32.68
N SER A 212 -2.05 -6.76 31.90
CA SER A 212 -0.71 -6.38 32.38
C SER A 212 -0.28 -5.08 31.70
N PRO A 213 -0.29 -3.93 32.41
CA PRO A 213 0.16 -2.67 31.85
C PRO A 213 1.68 -2.72 31.68
N HIS A 214 2.15 -3.04 30.48
CA HIS A 214 3.53 -2.79 30.12
C HIS A 214 3.69 -1.28 29.97
N HIS A 215 4.23 -0.64 31.03
CA HIS A 215 4.51 0.79 31.17
C HIS A 215 5.18 1.43 29.93
N GLU A 216 5.87 0.61 29.14
CA GLU A 216 6.57 0.95 27.91
C GLU A 216 5.65 1.51 26.80
N TYR A 217 4.48 0.92 26.55
CA TYR A 217 3.57 1.38 25.49
C TYR A 217 2.86 2.70 25.83
N ALA A 218 2.70 3.02 27.12
CA ALA A 218 2.10 4.29 27.54
C ALA A 218 2.93 5.49 27.09
N ARG A 219 4.26 5.34 27.04
CA ARG A 219 5.19 6.37 26.56
C ARG A 219 4.96 6.70 25.09
N LEU A 220 4.86 5.68 24.24
CA LEU A 220 4.52 5.86 22.81
C LEU A 220 3.23 6.66 22.67
N TRP A 221 2.21 6.32 23.46
CA TRP A 221 0.88 6.90 23.32
C TRP A 221 0.75 8.35 23.74
N SER A 222 1.56 8.79 24.70
CA SER A 222 1.65 10.21 25.08
C SER A 222 2.07 11.11 23.89
N ARG A 223 2.66 10.52 22.84
CA ARG A 223 3.13 11.20 21.63
C ARG A 223 2.15 11.15 20.46
N VAL A 224 0.96 10.56 20.65
CA VAL A 224 -0.06 10.43 19.60
C VAL A 224 -1.19 11.44 19.82
N PRO A 225 -1.08 12.67 19.27
CA PRO A 225 -2.10 13.71 19.45
C PRO A 225 -3.45 13.39 18.80
N LYS A 226 -3.49 12.52 17.78
CA LYS A 226 -4.73 12.20 17.06
C LYS A 226 -4.96 10.70 16.92
N ASN A 227 -6.12 10.26 17.41
CA ASN A 227 -6.56 8.87 17.40
C ASN A 227 -7.92 8.76 16.71
N THR A 228 -8.01 7.95 15.67
CA THR A 228 -9.23 7.78 14.88
C THR A 228 -9.73 6.35 14.98
N SER A 229 -10.93 6.18 15.53
CA SER A 229 -11.54 4.87 15.71
C SER A 229 -12.64 4.61 14.68
N ILE A 230 -12.55 3.50 13.97
CA ILE A 230 -13.51 3.05 12.94
C ILE A 230 -14.13 1.71 13.37
N GLN A 231 -15.11 1.79 14.26
CA GLN A 231 -15.66 0.61 14.95
C GLN A 231 -16.67 -0.20 14.12
N LYS A 232 -17.35 0.40 13.15
CA LYS A 232 -18.34 -0.28 12.31
C LYS A 232 -18.38 0.35 10.92
N THR A 233 -18.71 -0.45 9.92
CA THR A 233 -19.09 0.07 8.60
C THR A 233 -20.37 0.89 8.77
N LYS A 234 -20.33 2.17 8.37
CA LYS A 234 -21.51 3.03 8.46
C LYS A 234 -22.52 2.63 7.38
N GLN A 235 -23.81 2.66 7.69
CA GLN A 235 -24.86 2.35 6.70
C GLN A 235 -24.79 3.24 5.44
N ALA A 236 -24.33 4.48 5.60
CA ALA A 236 -24.08 5.38 4.48
C ALA A 236 -22.96 4.89 3.56
N ASP A 237 -21.94 4.22 4.12
CA ASP A 237 -20.83 3.68 3.35
C ASP A 237 -21.25 2.41 2.59
N THR A 238 -22.09 1.55 3.18
CA THR A 238 -22.66 0.39 2.46
C THR A 238 -23.59 0.81 1.34
N LYS A 239 -24.40 1.88 1.53
CA LYS A 239 -25.27 2.43 0.49
C LYS A 239 -24.51 3.14 -0.63
N ALA A 240 -23.32 3.67 -0.35
CA ALA A 240 -22.50 4.33 -1.34
C ALA A 240 -21.77 3.32 -2.26
N VAL A 241 -21.55 2.09 -1.78
CA VAL A 241 -20.81 1.04 -2.50
C VAL A 241 -21.74 0.03 -3.19
N ALA A 242 -22.99 -0.11 -2.73
CA ALA A 242 -24.04 -0.92 -3.34
C ALA A 242 -24.66 -0.23 -4.56
#